data_AF-A0A5C6B1B8-F1
#
_entry.id   AF-A0A5C6B1B8-F1
#
_cell.length_a   1.000
_cell.length_b   1.000
_cell.length_c   1.000
_cell.angle_alpha   90.00
_cell.angle_beta   90.00
_cell.angle_gamma   90.00
#
_symmetry.space_group_name_H-M   'P 1'
#
loop_
_entity.id
_entity.type
_entity.pdbx_description
1 polymer ?
#
loop_
_entity_poly.entity_id
_entity_poly.type
_entity_poly.pdbx_seq_one_letter_code
_entity_poly.pdbx_strand_id
1 'polypeptide(L)'
;MSRLFHPLLLLIANASEHRLAKHALYLKEELAILRARVPGKSHTKPEERARLLKFGKPLGKDIDRLISIVTPITFHRWVRKERRGYKPAKPGRPRKR
;
A
#
# COMPACT_ATOMS: atom_id res chain seq x y z
N MET A 1 -2.75 -41.40 11.62
CA MET A 1 -2.51 -40.14 12.37
C MET A 1 -2.54 -38.90 11.48
N SER A 2 -1.82 -38.83 10.36
CA SER A 2 -1.64 -37.61 9.52
C SER A 2 -2.92 -37.04 8.87
N ARG A 3 -3.98 -37.84 8.71
CA ARG A 3 -5.24 -37.43 8.05
C ARG A 3 -6.13 -36.52 8.90
N LEU A 4 -5.98 -36.53 10.22
CA LEU A 4 -6.76 -35.69 11.15
C LEU A 4 -6.07 -34.35 11.44
N PHE A 5 -4.73 -34.30 11.35
CA PHE A 5 -4.00 -33.05 11.60
C PHE A 5 -4.18 -32.03 10.49
N HIS A 6 -4.28 -32.48 9.23
CA HIS A 6 -4.46 -31.57 8.10
C HIS A 6 -5.76 -30.72 8.18
N PRO A 7 -6.96 -31.30 8.37
CA PRO A 7 -8.19 -30.50 8.50
C PRO A 7 -8.20 -29.60 9.74
N LEU A 8 -7.58 -30.04 10.84
CA LEU A 8 -7.47 -29.25 12.08
C LEU A 8 -6.56 -28.03 11.89
N LEU A 9 -5.42 -28.20 11.21
CA LEU A 9 -4.52 -27.10 10.85
C LEU A 9 -5.18 -26.14 9.84
N LEU A 10 -5.93 -26.66 8.87
CA LEU A 10 -6.70 -25.86 7.91
C LEU A 10 -7.78 -25.03 8.62
N LEU A 11 -8.47 -25.62 9.60
CA LEU A 11 -9.47 -24.92 10.42
C LEU A 11 -8.81 -23.78 11.23
N ILE A 12 -7.67 -24.05 11.88
CA ILE A 12 -6.94 -23.06 12.68
C ILE A 12 -6.39 -21.94 11.78
N ALA A 13 -5.87 -22.28 10.59
CA ALA A 13 -5.40 -21.31 9.61
C ALA A 13 -6.54 -20.39 9.15
N ASN A 14 -7.68 -20.96 8.75
CA ASN A 14 -8.87 -20.18 8.34
C ASN A 14 -9.42 -19.31 9.48
N ALA A 15 -9.48 -19.84 10.71
CA ALA A 15 -9.91 -19.07 11.86
C ALA A 15 -8.98 -17.88 12.15
N SER A 16 -7.67 -18.06 11.93
CA SER A 16 -6.66 -17.01 12.08
C SER A 16 -6.76 -15.98 10.96
N GLU A 17 -6.93 -16.39 9.71
CA GLU A 17 -7.13 -15.50 8.56
C GLU A 17 -8.38 -14.62 8.72
N HIS A 18 -9.48 -15.18 9.20
CA HIS A 18 -10.71 -14.44 9.43
C HIS A 18 -10.54 -13.38 10.55
N ARG A 19 -9.80 -13.69 11.62
CA ARG A 19 -9.46 -12.71 12.67
C ARG A 19 -8.56 -11.60 12.12
N LEU A 20 -7.56 -11.95 11.31
CA LEU A 20 -6.68 -10.97 10.67
C LEU A 20 -7.44 -10.05 9.72
N ALA A 21 -8.40 -10.59 8.95
CA ALA A 21 -9.25 -9.78 8.08
C ALA A 21 -10.09 -8.76 8.88
N LYS A 22 -10.66 -9.17 10.01
CA LYS A 22 -11.39 -8.27 10.92
C LYS A 22 -10.50 -7.15 11.48
N HIS A 23 -9.28 -7.49 11.92
CA HIS A 23 -8.32 -6.49 12.38
C HIS A 23 -7.94 -5.51 11.26
N ALA A 24 -7.72 -5.99 10.03
CA ALA A 24 -7.41 -5.14 8.90
C ALA A 24 -8.56 -4.19 8.53
N LEU A 25 -9.82 -4.66 8.60
CA LEU A 25 -11.00 -3.81 8.40
C LEU A 25 -11.11 -2.74 9.49
N TYR A 26 -10.95 -3.12 10.75
CA TYR A 26 -10.98 -2.16 11.87
C TYR A 26 -9.92 -1.07 11.71
N LEU A 27 -8.68 -1.44 11.38
CA LEU A 27 -7.60 -0.46 11.15
C LEU A 27 -7.88 0.46 9.95
N LYS A 28 -8.57 -0.01 8.92
CA LYS A 28 -8.98 0.84 7.80
C LYS A 28 -10.01 1.89 8.23
N GLU A 29 -11.00 1.50 9.02
CA GLU A 29 -12.01 2.42 9.54
C GLU A 29 -11.41 3.45 10.49
N GLU A 30 -10.54 3.03 11.43
CA GLU A 30 -9.78 3.93 12.29
C GLU A 30 -8.97 4.95 11.47
N LEU A 31 -8.26 4.49 10.43
CA LEU A 31 -7.52 5.38 9.54
C LEU A 31 -8.44 6.34 8.76
N ALA A 32 -9.65 5.93 8.39
CA ALA A 32 -10.62 6.79 7.72
C ALA A 32 -11.12 7.91 8.66
N ILE A 33 -11.47 7.55 9.90
CA ILE A 33 -11.89 8.50 10.95
C ILE A 33 -10.76 9.48 11.25
N LEU A 34 -9.54 8.99 11.44
CA LEU A 34 -8.39 9.85 11.69
C LEU A 34 -8.14 10.82 10.53
N ARG A 35 -8.19 10.35 9.28
CA ARG A 35 -8.02 11.22 8.11
C ARG A 35 -9.10 12.28 7.99
N ALA A 36 -10.36 11.95 8.29
CA ALA A 36 -11.44 12.93 8.30
C ALA A 36 -11.20 14.05 9.35
N ARG A 37 -10.49 13.73 10.44
CA ARG A 37 -10.13 14.68 11.49
C ARG A 37 -8.87 15.50 11.20
N VAL A 38 -7.97 15.06 10.30
CA VAL A 38 -6.75 15.81 9.97
C VAL A 38 -7.04 16.89 8.91
N PRO A 39 -6.88 18.18 9.23
CA PRO A 39 -7.06 19.24 8.26
C PRO A 39 -5.85 19.33 7.31
N GLY A 40 -6.10 19.18 6.00
CA GLY A 40 -5.13 19.48 4.93
C GLY A 40 -4.84 18.35 3.95
N LYS A 41 -4.26 18.69 2.79
CA LYS A 41 -3.77 17.71 1.81
C LYS A 41 -2.47 17.09 2.33
N SER A 42 -2.51 15.84 2.75
CA SER A 42 -1.33 15.07 3.15
C SER A 42 -0.43 14.82 1.94
N HIS A 43 0.56 15.69 1.74
CA HIS A 43 1.61 15.46 0.77
C HIS A 43 2.56 14.39 1.32
N THR A 44 2.71 13.28 0.61
CA THR A 44 3.62 12.21 1.02
C THR A 44 5.06 12.69 1.03
N LYS A 45 5.73 12.56 2.18
CA LYS A 45 7.17 12.80 2.33
C LYS A 45 7.97 11.71 1.60
N PRO A 46 9.24 11.97 1.23
CA PRO A 46 10.10 10.97 0.58
C PRO A 46 10.24 9.68 1.41
N GLU A 47 10.33 9.80 2.74
CA GLU A 47 10.43 8.66 3.66
C GLU A 47 9.16 7.81 3.68
N GLU A 48 7.99 8.47 3.71
CA GLU A 48 6.69 7.80 3.67
C GLU A 48 6.51 7.05 2.36
N ARG A 49 6.90 7.68 1.24
CA ARG A 49 6.94 7.04 -0.08
C ARG A 49 7.80 5.78 -0.09
N ALA A 50 8.99 5.81 0.52
CA ALA A 50 9.86 4.64 0.59
C ALA A 50 9.21 3.49 1.38
N ARG A 51 8.55 3.79 2.51
CA ARG A 51 7.79 2.80 3.28
C ARG A 51 6.62 2.23 2.48
N LEU A 52 5.86 3.07 1.79
CA LEU A 52 4.76 2.63 0.93
C LEU A 52 5.23 1.70 -0.18
N LEU A 53 6.37 1.99 -0.82
CA LEU A 53 6.94 1.12 -1.84
C LEU A 53 7.45 -0.20 -1.25
N LYS A 54 8.04 -0.19 -0.05
CA LYS A 54 8.52 -1.40 0.63
C LYS A 54 7.38 -2.38 0.89
N PHE A 55 6.26 -1.92 1.44
CA PHE A 55 5.11 -2.77 1.77
C PHE A 55 4.14 -2.99 0.61
N GLY A 56 4.13 -2.08 -0.38
CA GLY A 56 3.19 -2.15 -1.49
C GLY A 56 3.64 -3.05 -2.65
N LYS A 57 4.95 -3.27 -2.84
CA LYS A 57 5.47 -4.16 -3.91
C LYS A 57 4.99 -5.61 -3.77
N PRO A 58 5.04 -6.25 -2.58
CA PRO A 58 4.60 -7.64 -2.43
C PRO A 58 3.11 -7.86 -2.69
N LEU A 59 2.29 -6.81 -2.54
CA LEU A 59 0.83 -6.87 -2.74
C LEU A 59 0.42 -6.91 -4.23
N GLY A 60 1.35 -6.64 -5.15
CA GLY A 60 1.11 -6.78 -6.59
C GLY A 60 -0.07 -5.96 -7.09
N LYS A 61 -1.07 -6.62 -7.69
CA LYS A 61 -2.29 -5.99 -8.25
C LYS A 61 -3.32 -5.63 -7.17
N ASP A 62 -3.28 -6.29 -6.01
CA ASP A 62 -4.25 -6.04 -4.94
C ASP A 62 -4.06 -4.67 -4.28
N ILE A 63 -2.88 -4.06 -4.48
CA ILE A 63 -2.59 -2.69 -4.04
C ILE A 63 -3.64 -1.69 -4.56
N ASP A 64 -4.17 -1.89 -5.76
CA ASP A 64 -5.11 -0.95 -6.40
C ASP A 64 -6.43 -0.85 -5.62
N ARG A 65 -6.82 -1.92 -4.92
CA ARG A 65 -8.02 -1.96 -4.08
C ARG A 65 -7.75 -1.48 -2.65
N LEU A 66 -6.50 -1.55 -2.20
CA LEU A 66 -6.10 -1.29 -0.81
C LEU A 66 -5.58 0.13 -0.60
N ILE A 67 -4.99 0.74 -1.61
CA ILE A 67 -4.28 2.01 -1.47
C ILE A 67 -5.26 3.18 -1.37
N SER A 68 -5.22 3.87 -0.23
CA SER A 68 -6.09 5.02 0.03
C SER A 68 -5.31 6.31 0.29
N ILE A 69 -4.00 6.23 0.55
CA ILE A 69 -3.13 7.38 0.84
C ILE A 69 -2.73 8.11 -0.45
N VAL A 70 -2.47 7.36 -1.51
CA VAL A 70 -2.03 7.86 -2.81
C VAL A 70 -2.88 7.21 -3.90
N THR A 71 -3.09 7.90 -5.01
CA THR A 71 -3.82 7.30 -6.13
C THR A 71 -3.04 6.09 -6.67
N PRO A 72 -3.71 5.00 -7.10
CA PRO A 72 -3.04 3.82 -7.64
C PRO A 72 -2.04 4.16 -8.77
N ILE A 73 -2.42 5.12 -9.63
CA ILE A 73 -1.58 5.61 -10.73
C ILE A 73 -0.26 6.22 -10.22
N THR A 74 -0.30 7.00 -9.13
CA THR A 74 0.93 7.62 -8.58
C THR A 74 1.84 6.58 -7.95
N PHE A 75 1.28 5.58 -7.26
CA PHE A 75 2.04 4.46 -6.73
C PHE A 75 2.76 3.67 -7.83
N HIS A 76 2.03 3.26 -8.89
CA HIS A 76 2.62 2.56 -10.03
C HIS A 76 3.68 3.39 -10.74
N ARG A 77 3.50 4.72 -10.84
CA ARG A 77 4.52 5.63 -11.36
C ARG A 77 5.79 5.58 -10.52
N TRP A 78 5.67 5.53 -9.20
CA TRP A 78 6.82 5.43 -8.30
C TRP A 78 7.55 4.10 -8.42
N VAL A 79 6.82 2.97 -8.50
CA VAL A 79 7.39 1.64 -8.75
C VAL A 79 8.18 1.62 -10.06
N ARG A 80 7.62 2.20 -11.13
CA ARG A 80 8.32 2.31 -12.43
C ARG A 80 9.58 3.19 -12.35
N LYS A 81 9.52 4.30 -11.62
CA LYS A 81 10.66 5.22 -11.44
C LYS A 81 11.81 4.57 -10.67
N GLU A 82 11.48 3.76 -9.67
CA GLU A 82 12.48 3.01 -8.89
C GLU A 82 13.14 1.92 -9.75
N ARG A 83 12.34 1.14 -10.49
CA ARG A 83 12.86 0.09 -11.39
C ARG A 83 13.75 0.63 -12.51
N ARG A 84 13.45 1.83 -13.02
CA ARG A 84 14.20 2.46 -14.11
C ARG A 84 15.44 3.24 -13.65
N GLY A 85 15.71 3.35 -12.35
CA GLY A 85 16.78 4.22 -11.85
C GLY A 85 16.53 5.68 -12.22
N TYR A 86 15.58 6.34 -11.54
CA TYR A 86 15.18 7.71 -11.84
C TYR A 86 16.37 8.69 -11.84
N LYS A 87 16.70 9.24 -13.01
CA LYS A 87 17.51 10.45 -13.16
C LYS A 87 16.56 11.63 -13.41
N PRO A 88 16.54 12.69 -12.58
CA PRO A 88 15.76 13.88 -12.88
C PRO A 88 16.26 14.46 -14.21
N ALA A 89 15.34 14.65 -15.17
CA ALA A 89 15.68 15.35 -16.40
C ALA A 89 16.05 16.80 -16.05
N LYS A 90 17.18 17.28 -16.58
CA LYS A 90 17.57 18.69 -16.41
C LYS A 90 16.44 19.56 -16.99
N PRO A 91 15.94 20.58 -16.26
CA PRO A 91 14.95 21.49 -16.80
C PRO A 91 15.45 22.04 -18.14
N GLY A 92 14.67 21.85 -19.20
CA GLY A 92 14.98 22.43 -20.51
C GLY A 92 14.98 23.95 -20.43
N ARG A 93 15.71 24.61 -21.34
CA ARG A 93 15.79 26.07 -21.44
C ARG A 93 14.37 26.67 -21.49
N PRO A 94 14.04 27.68 -20.66
CA PRO A 94 12.74 28.33 -20.71
C PRO A 94 12.49 28.86 -22.12
N ARG A 95 11.33 28.52 -22.70
CA ARG A 95 10.89 29.10 -23.97
C ARG A 95 10.60 30.58 -23.73
N LYS A 96 11.33 31.46 -24.43
CA LYS A 96 10.98 32.88 -24.52
C LYS A 96 9.57 32.97 -25.12
N ARG A 97 8.67 33.64 -24.41
CA ARG A 97 7.43 34.18 -24.98
C ARG A 97 7.77 35.41 -25.80
#